data_AF-A0A1F9DCN2-F1
#
_entry.id   AF-A0A1F9DCN2-F1
#
_cell.length_a   1.000
_cell.length_b   1.000
_cell.length_c   1.000
_cell.angle_alpha   90.00
_cell.angle_beta   90.00
_cell.angle_gamma   90.00
#
_symmetry.space_group_name_H-M   'P 1'
#
loop_
_entity.id
_entity.type
_entity.pdbx_description
1 polymer ?
#
loop_
_entity_poly.entity_id
_entity_poly.type
_entity_poly.pdbx_seq_one_letter_code
_entity_poly.pdbx_strand_id
1 'polypeptide(L)'
;MESYSENIDRASCPFCGEGNEKGSRFCIHCGKSLPGNKKTRLANRYILGGISLILVGSFAFFWMNNLESREAGRVNGEAISREEFSKRMDRAKKFYEYRYGQDIFQGEAGKENLNRLKTEILDEIVTEKILLQEAKTAGYTSAPEEEIGRQVEAIKKKNGLSDDDIVKMTGRTIEDLRAELRTGWVISQFVEKVVLKGDQANGNQIFGQWLTNVKAKAKIETYEKLEPVSTTKASCCGSGGGGCGGGGRVQPLDPKVEKEARAKALEYYEKKTEKKGANAKVTNFGCHIQVDIIEDGKVVVSLTYREGEVQEI
;
A
#
# COMPACT_ATOMS: atom_id res chain seq x y z
N MET A 1 45.28 72.40 10.28
CA MET A 1 44.58 71.32 11.01
C MET A 1 43.25 71.89 11.47
N GLU A 2 42.27 71.91 10.56
CA GLU A 2 40.93 72.43 10.83
C GLU A 2 40.14 71.37 11.61
N SER A 3 39.86 71.67 12.87
CA SER A 3 39.05 70.89 13.78
C SER A 3 37.57 71.13 13.47
N TYR A 4 36.89 70.12 12.96
CA TYR A 4 35.43 70.11 12.79
C TYR A 4 34.75 70.16 14.17
N SER A 5 34.31 71.35 14.61
CA SER A 5 33.37 71.48 15.71
C SER A 5 31.95 71.32 15.15
N GLU A 6 31.43 70.10 15.20
CA GLU A 6 30.00 69.89 14.93
C GLU A 6 29.18 70.52 16.06
N ASN A 7 28.31 71.46 15.69
CA ASN A 7 27.32 72.07 16.58
C ASN A 7 26.32 70.99 17.03
N ILE A 8 26.59 70.33 18.15
CA ILE A 8 25.65 69.37 18.74
C ILE A 8 24.45 70.15 19.29
N ASP A 9 23.31 69.93 18.65
CA ASP A 9 22.03 70.57 18.97
C ASP A 9 21.50 70.02 20.31
N ARG A 10 21.65 70.81 21.39
CA ARG A 10 21.27 70.43 22.76
C ARG A 10 19.85 70.89 23.12
N ALA A 11 19.15 70.10 23.93
CA ALA A 11 17.86 70.45 24.52
C ALA A 11 17.92 70.32 26.05
N SER A 12 17.33 71.26 26.77
CA SER A 12 17.29 71.21 28.25
C SER A 12 16.44 70.06 28.76
N CYS A 13 16.96 69.34 29.75
CA CYS A 13 16.25 68.29 30.44
C CYS A 13 15.08 68.88 31.24
N PRO A 14 13.83 68.39 31.07
CA PRO A 14 12.68 68.92 31.79
C PRO A 14 12.67 68.59 33.28
N PHE A 15 13.54 67.68 33.74
CA PHE A 15 13.58 67.26 35.14
C PHE A 15 14.65 67.96 35.97
N CYS A 16 15.78 68.32 35.37
CA CYS A 16 16.90 68.95 36.08
C CYS A 16 17.41 70.23 35.42
N GLY A 17 16.87 70.65 34.28
CA GLY A 17 17.26 71.86 33.56
C GLY A 17 18.53 71.75 32.71
N GLU A 18 19.39 70.77 32.98
CA GLU A 18 20.68 70.63 32.30
C GLU A 18 20.56 70.30 30.81
N GLY A 19 21.51 70.82 30.01
CA GLY A 19 21.57 70.59 28.58
C GLY A 19 21.90 69.14 28.26
N ASN A 20 21.04 68.49 27.47
CA ASN A 20 21.21 67.11 27.04
C ASN A 20 21.17 67.01 25.51
N GLU A 21 21.76 65.95 24.96
CA GLU A 21 21.73 65.70 23.52
C GLU A 21 20.29 65.41 23.04
N LYS A 22 19.85 66.05 21.95
CA LYS A 22 18.53 65.82 21.36
C LYS A 22 18.38 64.35 20.94
N GLY A 23 17.29 63.71 21.36
CA GLY A 23 16.98 62.30 21.02
C GLY A 23 17.42 61.28 22.06
N SER A 24 18.20 61.68 23.07
CA SER A 24 18.57 60.81 24.19
C SER A 24 17.35 60.28 24.95
N ARG A 25 17.38 58.99 25.29
CA ARG A 25 16.28 58.33 26.02
C ARG A 25 16.27 58.64 27.51
N PHE A 26 17.39 59.10 28.05
CA PHE A 26 17.56 59.52 29.44
C PHE A 26 18.51 60.71 29.52
N CYS A 27 18.41 61.49 30.59
CA CYS A 27 19.34 62.58 30.85
C CYS A 27 20.65 62.05 31.42
N ILE A 28 21.79 62.43 30.84
CA ILE A 28 23.11 61.98 31.31
C ILE A 28 23.46 62.51 32.71
N HIS A 29 22.85 63.62 33.12
CA HIS A 29 23.15 64.26 34.41
C HIS A 29 22.30 63.72 35.55
N CYS A 30 21.00 63.51 35.34
CA CYS A 30 20.09 63.07 36.42
C CYS A 30 19.57 61.65 36.27
N GLY A 31 19.89 60.95 35.17
CA GLY A 31 19.50 59.56 34.92
C GLY A 31 18.02 59.32 34.60
N LYS A 32 17.16 60.35 34.64
CA LYS A 32 15.72 60.20 34.36
C LYS A 32 15.45 60.03 32.86
N SER A 33 14.51 59.16 32.53
CA SER A 33 14.05 58.92 31.15
C SER A 33 13.36 60.14 30.56
N LEU A 34 13.75 60.54 29.34
CA LEU A 34 13.17 61.65 28.60
C LEU A 34 12.00 61.16 27.72
N PRO A 35 10.91 61.95 27.59
CA PRO A 35 9.78 61.56 26.76
C PRO A 35 10.19 61.52 25.27
N GLY A 36 10.29 60.31 24.72
CA GLY A 36 10.73 60.07 23.34
C GLY A 36 9.74 60.61 22.30
N ASN A 37 10.24 61.44 21.38
CA ASN A 37 9.48 62.01 20.27
C ASN A 37 9.16 60.91 19.23
N LYS A 38 7.98 60.27 19.34
CA LYS A 38 7.55 59.23 18.40
C LYS A 38 7.13 59.87 17.07
N LYS A 39 8.06 60.04 16.14
CA LYS A 39 7.74 60.31 14.73
C LYS A 39 8.13 59.14 13.82
N THR A 40 7.14 58.79 12.98
CA THR A 40 7.18 58.08 11.68
C THR A 40 7.46 56.57 11.64
N ARG A 41 6.38 55.82 11.88
CA ARG A 41 6.09 54.46 11.41
C ARG A 41 5.87 54.43 9.88
N LEU A 42 6.89 54.35 9.02
CA LEU A 42 6.61 54.00 7.60
C LEU A 42 7.73 53.28 6.82
N ALA A 43 9.00 53.32 7.24
CA ALA A 43 10.09 52.68 6.48
C ALA A 43 10.24 51.16 6.74
N ASN A 44 9.74 50.62 7.87
CA ASN A 44 9.86 49.19 8.20
C ASN A 44 8.78 48.27 7.58
N ARG A 45 7.89 48.80 6.72
CA ARG A 45 6.80 48.00 6.13
C ARG A 45 7.24 47.09 4.97
N TYR A 46 8.31 47.43 4.26
CA TYR A 46 8.73 46.68 3.07
C TYR A 46 9.59 45.44 3.39
N ILE A 47 10.40 45.48 4.45
CA ILE A 47 11.25 44.34 4.86
C ILE A 47 10.43 43.23 5.52
N LEU A 48 9.43 43.59 6.35
CA LEU A 48 8.49 42.61 6.93
C LEU A 48 7.51 42.05 5.89
N GLY A 49 7.12 42.85 4.89
CA GLY A 49 6.26 42.41 3.79
C GLY A 49 6.93 41.37 2.88
N GLY A 50 8.22 41.55 2.57
CA GLY A 50 8.99 40.59 1.75
C GLY A 50 9.19 39.23 2.43
N ILE A 51 9.55 39.20 3.71
CA ILE A 51 9.70 37.95 4.47
C ILE A 51 8.35 37.25 4.66
N SER A 52 7.27 38.01 4.86
CA SER A 52 5.92 37.45 4.93
C SER A 52 5.45 36.85 3.59
N LEU A 53 5.81 37.44 2.44
CA LEU A 53 5.50 36.88 1.12
C LEU A 53 6.31 35.62 0.82
N ILE A 54 7.57 35.55 1.25
CA ILE A 54 8.38 34.33 1.16
C ILE A 54 7.81 33.26 2.09
N LEU A 55 7.47 33.58 3.33
CA LEU A 55 6.87 32.61 4.26
C LEU A 55 5.48 32.13 3.81
N VAL A 56 4.61 33.00 3.28
CA VAL A 56 3.30 32.61 2.73
C VAL A 56 3.48 31.84 1.42
N GLY A 57 4.42 32.21 0.56
CA GLY A 57 4.76 31.47 -0.66
C GLY A 57 5.35 30.10 -0.34
N SER A 58 6.22 29.99 0.66
CA SER A 58 6.76 28.72 1.16
C SER A 58 5.70 27.89 1.86
N PHE A 59 4.81 28.50 2.66
CA PHE A 59 3.68 27.78 3.29
C PHE A 59 2.66 27.31 2.25
N ALA A 60 2.40 28.10 1.20
CA ALA A 60 1.55 27.72 0.08
C ALA A 60 2.23 26.66 -0.81
N PHE A 61 3.54 26.70 -1.01
CA PHE A 61 4.32 25.66 -1.71
C PHE A 61 4.40 24.36 -0.88
N PHE A 62 4.48 24.46 0.44
CA PHE A 62 4.45 23.32 1.36
C PHE A 62 3.03 22.74 1.53
N TRP A 63 1.98 23.57 1.42
CA TRP A 63 0.58 23.11 1.36
C TRP A 63 0.21 22.54 -0.01
N MET A 64 0.74 23.07 -1.12
CA MET A 64 0.51 22.54 -2.46
C MET A 64 1.30 21.25 -2.74
N ASN A 65 2.43 21.02 -2.06
CA ASN A 65 3.18 19.75 -2.14
C ASN A 65 2.67 18.64 -1.21
N ASN A 66 1.64 18.92 -0.39
CA ASN A 66 0.99 17.92 0.47
C ASN A 66 -0.50 17.71 0.09
N LEU A 67 -0.85 17.98 -1.16
CA LEU A 67 -2.07 17.49 -1.79
C LEU A 67 -1.78 16.08 -2.33
N GLU A 68 -1.57 15.12 -1.43
CA GLU A 68 -1.83 13.74 -1.82
C GLU A 68 -3.26 13.69 -2.38
N SER A 69 -3.41 13.24 -3.64
CA SER A 69 -4.73 13.17 -4.29
C SER A 69 -5.68 12.41 -3.35
N ARG A 70 -6.89 12.92 -3.10
CA ARG A 70 -7.90 12.21 -2.28
C ARG A 70 -8.23 10.80 -2.80
N GLU A 71 -7.77 10.50 -4.01
CA GLU A 71 -7.97 9.28 -4.75
C GLU A 71 -6.63 8.56 -4.95
N ALA A 72 -6.62 7.24 -4.79
CA ALA A 72 -5.50 6.39 -5.19
C ALA A 72 -5.53 6.07 -6.70
N GLY A 73 -6.68 6.25 -7.35
CA GLY A 73 -6.84 6.05 -8.79
C GLY A 73 -8.30 6.20 -9.25
N ARG A 74 -8.55 5.85 -10.52
CA ARG A 74 -9.89 5.76 -11.12
C ARG A 74 -10.01 4.56 -12.05
N VAL A 75 -11.23 4.04 -12.15
CA VAL A 75 -11.62 2.98 -13.09
C VAL A 75 -12.87 3.44 -13.83
N ASN A 76 -12.77 3.67 -15.14
CA ASN A 76 -13.86 4.18 -15.98
C ASN A 76 -14.50 5.47 -15.41
N GLY A 77 -13.69 6.33 -14.80
CA GLY A 77 -14.13 7.57 -14.15
C GLY A 77 -14.57 7.42 -12.69
N GLU A 78 -14.83 6.20 -12.22
CA GLU A 78 -15.16 5.94 -10.81
C GLU A 78 -13.90 6.02 -9.93
N ALA A 79 -13.96 6.82 -8.87
CA ALA A 79 -12.83 7.04 -7.98
C ALA A 79 -12.54 5.85 -7.07
N ILE A 80 -11.26 5.52 -6.93
CA ILE A 80 -10.71 4.71 -5.85
C ILE A 80 -10.26 5.69 -4.77
N SER A 81 -10.96 5.74 -3.64
CA SER A 81 -10.58 6.66 -2.56
C SER A 81 -9.26 6.23 -1.91
N ARG A 82 -8.45 7.21 -1.48
CA ARG A 82 -7.20 6.93 -0.75
C ARG A 82 -7.48 6.25 0.60
N GLU A 83 -8.60 6.57 1.23
CA GLU A 83 -9.02 5.94 2.48
C GLU A 83 -9.32 4.45 2.30
N GLU A 84 -10.07 4.07 1.26
CA GLU A 84 -10.33 2.66 0.94
C GLU A 84 -9.03 1.90 0.67
N PHE A 85 -8.15 2.47 -0.15
CA PHE A 85 -6.85 1.89 -0.46
C PHE A 85 -6.01 1.69 0.81
N SER A 86 -5.88 2.72 1.66
CA SER A 86 -5.13 2.64 2.92
C SER A 86 -5.72 1.59 3.86
N LYS A 87 -7.06 1.53 3.99
CA LYS A 87 -7.73 0.53 4.83
C LYS A 87 -7.45 -0.90 4.36
N ARG A 88 -7.47 -1.17 3.04
CA ARG A 88 -7.12 -2.51 2.51
C ARG A 88 -5.64 -2.81 2.72
N MET A 89 -4.78 -1.83 2.47
CA MET A 89 -3.33 -1.91 2.63
C MET A 89 -2.94 -2.24 4.08
N ASP A 90 -3.48 -1.54 5.06
CA ASP A 90 -3.18 -1.77 6.48
C ASP A 90 -3.60 -3.18 6.93
N ARG A 91 -4.72 -3.68 6.42
CA ARG A 91 -5.20 -5.02 6.73
C ARG A 91 -4.32 -6.10 6.10
N ALA A 92 -3.98 -5.92 4.83
CA ALA A 92 -3.08 -6.83 4.15
C ALA A 92 -1.70 -6.83 4.83
N LYS A 93 -1.18 -5.65 5.18
CA LYS A 93 0.08 -5.50 5.92
C LYS A 93 0.08 -6.30 7.22
N LYS A 94 -0.94 -6.12 8.07
CA LYS A 94 -1.09 -6.88 9.33
C LYS A 94 -1.15 -8.39 9.11
N PHE A 95 -1.86 -8.82 8.07
CA PHE A 95 -1.93 -10.25 7.74
C PHE A 95 -0.57 -10.81 7.34
N TYR A 96 0.19 -10.09 6.52
CA TYR A 96 1.55 -10.47 6.14
C TYR A 96 2.50 -10.47 7.34
N GLU A 97 2.44 -9.45 8.21
CA GLU A 97 3.25 -9.38 9.44
C GLU A 97 2.93 -10.54 10.40
N TYR A 98 1.65 -10.93 10.50
CA TYR A 98 1.23 -12.08 11.29
C TYR A 98 1.76 -13.40 10.72
N ARG A 99 1.77 -13.56 9.39
CA ARG A 99 2.15 -14.80 8.72
C ARG A 99 3.66 -14.98 8.56
N TYR A 100 4.40 -13.90 8.35
CA TYR A 100 5.81 -13.94 7.94
C TYR A 100 6.77 -13.23 8.89
N GLY A 101 6.27 -12.57 9.94
CA GLY A 101 7.08 -11.83 10.90
C GLY A 101 6.92 -10.31 10.79
N GLN A 102 7.11 -9.62 11.92
CA GLN A 102 6.93 -8.15 12.04
C GLN A 102 8.00 -7.34 11.29
N ASP A 103 9.05 -7.99 10.82
CA ASP A 103 10.20 -7.42 10.11
C ASP A 103 10.12 -7.55 8.59
N ILE A 104 9.09 -8.22 8.03
CA ILE A 104 8.94 -8.43 6.58
C ILE A 104 8.91 -7.12 5.76
N PHE A 105 8.55 -6.00 6.38
CA PHE A 105 8.51 -4.67 5.77
C PHE A 105 9.66 -3.74 6.22
N GLN A 106 10.69 -4.28 6.88
CA GLN A 106 11.88 -3.51 7.31
C GLN A 106 13.05 -3.65 6.32
N GLY A 107 13.91 -2.63 6.27
CA GLY A 107 15.07 -2.59 5.37
C GLY A 107 14.71 -2.43 3.88
N GLU A 108 15.70 -2.59 2.99
CA GLU A 108 15.50 -2.43 1.55
C GLU A 108 14.58 -3.50 0.95
N ALA A 109 14.72 -4.77 1.37
CA ALA A 109 13.79 -5.83 0.97
C ALA A 109 12.36 -5.55 1.47
N GLY A 110 12.22 -4.96 2.66
CA GLY A 110 10.94 -4.55 3.21
C GLY A 110 10.24 -3.45 2.42
N LYS A 111 10.99 -2.48 1.88
CA LYS A 111 10.46 -1.45 0.97
C LYS A 111 9.93 -2.08 -0.32
N GLU A 112 10.67 -3.02 -0.91
CA GLU A 112 10.23 -3.74 -2.10
C GLU A 112 8.96 -4.56 -1.83
N ASN A 113 8.90 -5.27 -0.70
CA ASN A 113 7.71 -5.98 -0.25
C ASN A 113 6.50 -5.06 -0.07
N LEU A 114 6.70 -3.88 0.53
CA LEU A 114 5.65 -2.89 0.71
C LEU A 114 5.15 -2.35 -0.62
N ASN A 115 6.06 -2.05 -1.56
CA ASN A 115 5.70 -1.56 -2.89
C ASN A 115 4.94 -2.60 -3.71
N ARG A 116 5.36 -3.88 -3.65
CA ARG A 116 4.60 -4.99 -4.23
C ARG A 116 3.22 -5.10 -3.63
N LEU A 117 3.11 -5.06 -2.30
CA LEU A 117 1.82 -5.17 -1.61
C LEU A 117 0.88 -4.02 -1.98
N LYS A 118 1.39 -2.79 -2.08
CA LYS A 118 0.62 -1.64 -2.59
C LYS A 118 0.08 -1.89 -4.01
N THR A 119 0.93 -2.43 -4.88
CA THR A 119 0.56 -2.73 -6.27
C THR A 119 -0.53 -3.80 -6.33
N GLU A 120 -0.39 -4.88 -5.55
CA GLU A 120 -1.37 -5.96 -5.45
C GLU A 120 -2.74 -5.44 -4.94
N ILE A 121 -2.74 -4.64 -3.88
CA ILE A 121 -3.97 -4.08 -3.31
C ILE A 121 -4.65 -3.12 -4.27
N LEU A 122 -3.88 -2.30 -5.00
CA LEU A 122 -4.47 -1.43 -6.00
C LEU A 122 -5.08 -2.23 -7.15
N ASP A 123 -4.39 -3.27 -7.66
CA ASP A 123 -4.93 -4.13 -8.73
C ASP A 123 -6.17 -4.91 -8.26
N GLU A 124 -6.22 -5.35 -7.00
CA GLU A 124 -7.41 -5.97 -6.41
C GLU A 124 -8.61 -5.01 -6.44
N ILE A 125 -8.43 -3.76 -5.97
CA ILE A 125 -9.50 -2.76 -5.97
C ILE A 125 -9.93 -2.42 -7.40
N VAL A 126 -8.98 -2.27 -8.33
CA VAL A 126 -9.28 -2.03 -9.74
C VAL A 126 -10.11 -3.17 -10.31
N THR A 127 -9.72 -4.41 -10.05
CA THR A 127 -10.43 -5.62 -10.49
C THR A 127 -11.84 -5.67 -9.91
N GLU A 128 -11.98 -5.43 -8.61
CA GLU A 128 -13.28 -5.39 -7.94
C GLU A 128 -14.20 -4.32 -8.55
N LYS A 129 -13.68 -3.10 -8.79
CA LYS A 129 -14.47 -2.04 -9.43
C LYS A 129 -14.91 -2.39 -10.84
N ILE A 130 -14.03 -2.99 -11.65
CA ILE A 130 -14.41 -3.49 -12.98
C ILE A 130 -15.53 -4.51 -12.85
N LEU A 131 -15.39 -5.50 -11.96
CA LEU A 131 -16.40 -6.53 -11.75
C LEU A 131 -17.75 -5.93 -11.33
N LEU A 132 -17.75 -4.94 -10.43
CA LEU A 132 -18.97 -4.28 -9.98
C LEU A 132 -19.63 -3.43 -11.08
N GLN A 133 -18.83 -2.77 -11.92
CA GLN A 133 -19.35 -2.00 -13.06
C GLN A 133 -19.98 -2.91 -14.11
N GLU A 134 -19.33 -4.03 -14.43
CA GLU A 134 -19.86 -5.04 -15.35
C GLU A 134 -21.11 -5.73 -14.76
N ALA A 135 -21.08 -6.08 -13.47
CA ALA A 135 -22.21 -6.64 -12.75
C ALA A 135 -23.42 -5.69 -12.78
N LYS A 136 -23.21 -4.40 -12.48
CA LYS A 136 -24.23 -3.35 -12.55
C LYS A 136 -24.82 -3.22 -13.96
N THR A 137 -23.97 -3.25 -14.99
CA THR A 137 -24.39 -3.20 -16.39
C THR A 137 -25.24 -4.42 -16.77
N ALA A 138 -24.94 -5.58 -16.19
CA ALA A 138 -25.70 -6.83 -16.34
C ALA A 138 -26.93 -6.94 -15.41
N GLY A 139 -27.26 -5.89 -14.62
CA GLY A 139 -28.43 -5.85 -13.75
C GLY A 139 -28.22 -6.39 -12.33
N TYR A 140 -27.00 -6.76 -11.95
CA TYR A 140 -26.65 -7.22 -10.61
C TYR A 140 -26.19 -6.04 -9.76
N THR A 141 -27.09 -5.47 -8.96
CA THR A 141 -26.84 -4.23 -8.19
C THR A 141 -26.95 -4.38 -6.68
N SER A 142 -27.61 -5.43 -6.19
CA SER A 142 -27.83 -5.63 -4.76
C SER A 142 -27.91 -7.11 -4.41
N ALA A 143 -27.44 -7.47 -3.22
CA ALA A 143 -27.61 -8.80 -2.65
C ALA A 143 -28.87 -8.88 -1.76
N PRO A 144 -29.59 -10.01 -1.72
CA PRO A 144 -30.70 -10.21 -0.78
C PRO A 144 -30.21 -10.19 0.67
N GLU A 145 -30.79 -9.33 1.53
CA GLU A 145 -30.33 -9.17 2.92
C GLU A 145 -30.44 -10.48 3.74
N GLU A 146 -31.42 -11.33 3.43
CA GLU A 146 -31.56 -12.65 4.05
C GLU A 146 -30.35 -13.54 3.75
N GLU A 147 -29.85 -13.52 2.53
CA GLU A 147 -28.69 -14.32 2.11
C GLU A 147 -27.40 -13.82 2.79
N ILE A 148 -27.28 -12.50 2.95
CA ILE A 148 -26.16 -11.89 3.70
C ILE A 148 -26.23 -12.28 5.18
N GLY A 149 -27.41 -12.24 5.78
CA GLY A 149 -27.63 -12.71 7.15
C GLY A 149 -27.20 -14.17 7.32
N ARG A 150 -27.59 -15.06 6.40
CA ARG A 150 -27.19 -16.47 6.43
C ARG A 150 -25.68 -16.65 6.33
N GLN A 151 -25.00 -15.90 5.47
CA GLN A 151 -23.55 -15.98 5.33
C GLN A 151 -22.81 -15.49 6.58
N VAL A 152 -23.27 -14.38 7.18
CA VAL A 152 -22.73 -13.89 8.46
C VAL A 152 -22.85 -14.95 9.54
N GLU A 153 -24.03 -15.55 9.71
CA GLU A 153 -24.25 -16.58 10.73
C GLU A 153 -23.45 -17.86 10.44
N ALA A 154 -23.26 -18.23 9.17
CA ALA A 154 -22.40 -19.34 8.79
C ALA A 154 -20.93 -19.09 9.17
N ILE A 155 -20.43 -17.87 8.97
CA ILE A 155 -19.07 -17.46 9.36
C ILE A 155 -18.91 -17.52 10.88
N LYS A 156 -19.87 -16.98 11.63
CA LYS A 156 -19.88 -17.03 13.10
C LYS A 156 -19.83 -18.46 13.61
N LYS A 157 -20.74 -19.31 13.13
CA LYS A 157 -20.87 -20.70 13.56
C LYS A 157 -19.62 -21.52 13.24
N LYS A 158 -19.04 -21.35 12.05
CA LYS A 158 -17.84 -22.09 11.60
C LYS A 158 -16.62 -21.78 12.46
N ASN A 159 -16.51 -20.54 12.96
CA ASN A 159 -15.35 -20.08 13.70
C ASN A 159 -15.61 -19.97 15.21
N GLY A 160 -16.82 -20.30 15.68
CA GLY A 160 -17.22 -20.14 17.08
C GLY A 160 -17.19 -18.69 17.56
N LEU A 161 -17.49 -17.73 16.68
CA LEU A 161 -17.34 -16.29 16.94
C LEU A 161 -18.67 -15.63 17.28
N SER A 162 -18.64 -14.68 18.22
CA SER A 162 -19.68 -13.65 18.41
C SER A 162 -19.40 -12.42 17.54
N ASP A 163 -20.35 -11.47 17.50
CA ASP A 163 -20.14 -10.16 16.84
C ASP A 163 -18.93 -9.41 17.43
N ASP A 164 -18.76 -9.45 18.75
CA ASP A 164 -17.63 -8.83 19.43
C ASP A 164 -16.30 -9.50 19.07
N ASP A 165 -16.29 -10.82 18.84
CA ASP A 165 -15.09 -11.54 18.45
C ASP A 165 -14.66 -11.18 17.02
N ILE A 166 -15.63 -10.96 16.11
CA ILE A 166 -15.36 -10.45 14.76
C ILE A 166 -14.66 -9.09 14.86
N VAL A 167 -15.16 -8.17 15.70
CA VAL A 167 -14.54 -6.86 15.92
C VAL A 167 -13.11 -7.00 16.46
N LYS A 168 -12.91 -7.84 17.48
CA LYS A 168 -11.58 -8.05 18.09
C LYS A 168 -10.57 -8.68 17.13
N MET A 169 -10.98 -9.69 16.35
CA MET A 169 -10.08 -10.44 15.48
C MET A 169 -9.78 -9.71 14.18
N THR A 170 -10.78 -9.04 13.60
CA THR A 170 -10.66 -8.45 12.26
C THR A 170 -10.42 -6.94 12.30
N GLY A 171 -10.71 -6.30 13.44
CA GLY A 171 -10.71 -4.85 13.58
C GLY A 171 -11.84 -4.16 12.81
N ARG A 172 -12.91 -4.90 12.47
CA ARG A 172 -14.04 -4.41 11.64
C ARG A 172 -15.38 -4.61 12.33
N THR A 173 -16.32 -3.75 12.01
CA THR A 173 -17.70 -3.90 12.49
C THR A 173 -18.41 -5.04 11.74
N ILE A 174 -19.49 -5.56 12.33
CA ILE A 174 -20.35 -6.53 11.66
C ILE A 174 -20.96 -5.96 10.37
N GLU A 175 -21.18 -4.64 10.30
CA GLU A 175 -21.71 -3.98 9.11
C GLU A 175 -20.68 -3.91 7.98
N ASP A 176 -19.40 -3.69 8.29
CA ASP A 176 -18.32 -3.76 7.30
C ASP A 176 -18.25 -5.17 6.69
N LEU A 177 -18.38 -6.22 7.51
CA LEU A 177 -18.46 -7.60 7.04
C LEU A 177 -19.68 -7.81 6.12
N ARG A 178 -20.85 -7.31 6.51
CA ARG A 178 -22.05 -7.38 5.66
C ARG A 178 -21.86 -6.67 4.33
N ALA A 179 -21.26 -5.48 4.31
CA ALA A 179 -20.98 -4.74 3.09
C ALA A 179 -20.03 -5.51 2.14
N GLU A 180 -19.00 -6.15 2.68
CA GLU A 180 -18.10 -7.02 1.91
C GLU A 180 -18.81 -8.25 1.36
N LEU A 181 -19.67 -8.88 2.15
CA LEU A 181 -20.47 -10.03 1.70
C LEU A 181 -21.48 -9.63 0.62
N ARG A 182 -22.11 -8.44 0.72
CA ARG A 182 -23.00 -7.90 -0.32
C ARG A 182 -22.25 -7.75 -1.65
N THR A 183 -21.07 -7.14 -1.58
CA THR A 183 -20.19 -6.94 -2.73
C THR A 183 -19.77 -8.27 -3.35
N GLY A 184 -19.28 -9.19 -2.52
CA GLY A 184 -18.87 -10.53 -2.93
C GLY A 184 -20.01 -11.34 -3.54
N TRP A 185 -21.23 -11.25 -3.01
CA TRP A 185 -22.40 -11.93 -3.55
C TRP A 185 -22.77 -11.42 -4.94
N VAL A 186 -22.81 -10.09 -5.13
CA VAL A 186 -23.12 -9.47 -6.43
C VAL A 186 -22.12 -9.92 -7.48
N ILE A 187 -20.83 -9.84 -7.17
CA ILE A 187 -19.75 -10.29 -8.07
C ILE A 187 -19.88 -11.78 -8.35
N SER A 188 -20.08 -12.61 -7.32
CA SER A 188 -20.21 -14.06 -7.47
C SER A 188 -21.36 -14.45 -8.40
N GLN A 189 -22.55 -13.87 -8.18
CA GLN A 189 -23.71 -14.14 -9.02
C GLN A 189 -23.52 -13.68 -10.46
N PHE A 190 -22.91 -12.52 -10.67
CA PHE A 190 -22.58 -12.03 -11.99
C PHE A 190 -21.58 -12.97 -12.70
N VAL A 191 -20.48 -13.33 -12.04
CA VAL A 191 -19.47 -14.22 -12.61
C VAL A 191 -20.08 -15.57 -12.95
N GLU A 192 -20.81 -16.19 -12.04
CA GLU A 192 -21.40 -17.50 -12.24
C GLU A 192 -22.40 -17.52 -13.40
N LYS A 193 -23.34 -16.56 -13.43
CA LYS A 193 -24.47 -16.59 -14.37
C LYS A 193 -24.14 -15.96 -15.73
N VAL A 194 -23.26 -14.97 -15.77
CA VAL A 194 -22.98 -14.20 -16.99
C VAL A 194 -21.64 -14.57 -17.60
N VAL A 195 -20.58 -14.64 -16.78
CA VAL A 195 -19.23 -14.90 -17.28
C VAL A 195 -19.02 -16.38 -17.54
N LEU A 196 -19.30 -17.23 -16.55
CA LEU A 196 -19.09 -18.68 -16.63
C LEU A 196 -20.24 -19.40 -17.31
N LYS A 197 -21.47 -18.87 -17.22
CA LYS A 197 -22.70 -19.49 -17.74
C LYS A 197 -22.86 -20.95 -17.28
N GLY A 198 -22.39 -21.26 -16.07
CA GLY A 198 -22.40 -22.60 -15.48
C GLY A 198 -21.22 -23.52 -15.83
N ASP A 199 -20.26 -23.12 -16.67
CA ASP A 199 -19.05 -23.92 -16.94
C ASP A 199 -18.02 -23.78 -15.80
N GLN A 200 -18.17 -24.64 -14.80
CA GLN A 200 -17.25 -24.72 -13.66
C GLN A 200 -15.95 -25.45 -14.01
N ALA A 201 -15.96 -26.35 -15.00
CA ALA A 201 -14.78 -27.16 -15.34
C ALA A 201 -13.66 -26.30 -15.93
N ASN A 202 -14.02 -25.28 -16.72
CA ASN A 202 -13.08 -24.33 -17.31
C ASN A 202 -13.12 -22.94 -16.65
N GLY A 203 -13.73 -22.83 -15.47
CA GLY A 203 -14.09 -21.54 -14.86
C GLY A 203 -12.94 -20.54 -14.78
N ASN A 204 -11.77 -20.98 -14.32
CA ASN A 204 -10.57 -20.13 -14.22
C ASN A 204 -10.09 -19.59 -15.57
N GLN A 205 -10.13 -20.42 -16.62
CA GLN A 205 -9.69 -20.03 -17.96
C GLN A 205 -10.68 -19.04 -18.57
N ILE A 206 -11.99 -19.31 -18.47
CA ILE A 206 -13.05 -18.44 -18.98
C ILE A 206 -13.01 -17.09 -18.27
N PHE A 207 -12.97 -17.09 -16.93
CA PHE A 207 -12.89 -15.88 -16.13
C PHE A 207 -11.62 -15.08 -16.44
N GLY A 208 -10.45 -15.74 -16.50
CA GLY A 208 -9.18 -15.07 -16.80
C GLY A 208 -9.17 -14.39 -18.17
N GLN A 209 -9.67 -15.07 -19.20
CA GLN A 209 -9.80 -14.51 -20.55
C GLN A 209 -10.78 -13.33 -20.58
N TRP A 210 -11.95 -13.50 -19.94
CA TRP A 210 -12.95 -12.45 -19.83
C TRP A 210 -12.38 -11.22 -19.11
N LEU A 211 -11.78 -11.39 -17.93
CA LEU A 211 -11.25 -10.28 -17.13
C LEU A 211 -10.12 -9.55 -17.87
N THR A 212 -9.25 -10.28 -18.56
CA THR A 212 -8.19 -9.69 -19.41
C THR A 212 -8.79 -8.77 -20.49
N ASN A 213 -9.83 -9.25 -21.17
CA ASN A 213 -10.49 -8.49 -22.23
C ASN A 213 -11.21 -7.25 -21.71
N VAL A 214 -11.82 -7.31 -20.53
CA VAL A 214 -12.50 -6.16 -19.92
C VAL A 214 -11.48 -5.16 -19.36
N LYS A 215 -10.44 -5.63 -18.66
CA LYS A 215 -9.33 -4.78 -18.19
C LYS A 215 -8.68 -4.01 -19.34
N ALA A 216 -8.47 -4.64 -20.49
CA ALA A 216 -7.88 -4.00 -21.67
C ALA A 216 -8.75 -2.86 -22.26
N LYS A 217 -10.07 -2.87 -22.01
CA LYS A 217 -11.01 -1.83 -22.44
C LYS A 217 -11.26 -0.76 -21.38
N ALA A 218 -10.93 -1.04 -20.13
CA ALA A 218 -11.17 -0.15 -19.02
C ALA A 218 -10.18 1.04 -19.04
N LYS A 219 -10.68 2.23 -18.73
CA LYS A 219 -9.84 3.41 -18.49
C LYS A 219 -9.36 3.39 -17.04
N ILE A 220 -8.12 2.98 -16.83
CA ILE A 220 -7.50 2.90 -15.50
C ILE A 220 -6.51 4.05 -15.34
N GLU A 221 -6.68 4.84 -14.28
CA GLU A 221 -5.80 5.94 -13.92
C GLU A 221 -5.26 5.67 -12.52
N THR A 222 -3.93 5.67 -12.35
CA THR A 222 -3.29 5.44 -11.04
C THR A 222 -2.67 6.74 -10.55
N TYR A 223 -3.03 7.15 -9.33
CA TYR A 223 -2.46 8.33 -8.67
C TYR A 223 -1.63 7.95 -7.43
N GLU A 224 -1.72 6.71 -6.97
CA GLU A 224 -0.83 6.19 -5.93
C GLU A 224 0.61 6.14 -6.46
N LYS A 225 1.55 6.60 -5.64
CA LYS A 225 2.97 6.56 -5.97
C LYS A 225 3.48 5.13 -5.80
N LEU A 226 3.54 4.41 -6.92
CA LEU A 226 4.14 3.09 -7.00
C LEU A 226 5.54 3.21 -7.58
N GLU A 227 6.53 2.63 -6.91
CA GLU A 227 7.85 2.50 -7.49
C GLU A 227 7.83 1.39 -8.54
N PRO A 228 8.55 1.51 -9.66
CA PRO A 228 8.67 0.42 -10.60
C PRO A 228 9.27 -0.79 -9.86
N VAL A 229 8.51 -1.88 -9.77
CA VAL A 229 8.99 -3.12 -9.19
C VAL A 229 10.16 -3.58 -10.06
N SER A 230 11.37 -3.55 -9.50
CA SER A 230 12.59 -3.91 -10.19
C SER A 230 12.58 -5.41 -10.49
N THR A 231 12.13 -5.78 -11.69
CA THR A 231 12.13 -7.18 -12.15
C THR A 231 13.56 -7.75 -12.31
N THR A 232 14.60 -6.92 -12.17
CA THR A 232 16.00 -7.33 -12.31
C THR A 232 16.60 -8.03 -11.08
N LYS A 233 15.93 -8.02 -9.91
CA LYS A 233 16.35 -8.86 -8.76
C LYS A 233 15.37 -9.99 -8.42
N ALA A 234 14.19 -9.99 -9.03
CA ALA A 234 13.36 -11.18 -9.11
C ALA A 234 13.86 -12.05 -10.29
N SER A 235 14.85 -12.90 -10.03
CA SER A 235 15.30 -13.97 -10.95
C SER A 235 14.23 -15.07 -11.15
N CYS A 236 12.99 -14.67 -11.40
CA CYS A 236 11.88 -15.55 -11.76
C CYS A 236 11.13 -15.04 -13.01
N CYS A 237 11.41 -13.83 -13.53
CA CYS A 237 10.78 -13.30 -14.74
C CYS A 237 11.77 -12.47 -15.59
N GLY A 238 12.73 -13.13 -16.22
CA GLY A 238 13.65 -12.52 -17.19
C GLY A 238 13.14 -12.64 -18.63
N SER A 239 12.59 -11.54 -19.14
CA SER A 239 12.54 -11.13 -20.55
C SER A 239 11.87 -12.05 -21.58
N GLY A 240 10.54 -11.91 -21.69
CA GLY A 240 9.78 -12.38 -22.85
C GLY A 240 8.27 -12.21 -22.69
N GLY A 241 7.78 -10.97 -22.67
CA GLY A 241 6.38 -10.57 -22.92
C GLY A 241 5.26 -11.38 -22.23
N GLY A 242 4.70 -10.84 -21.15
CA GLY A 242 3.44 -11.34 -20.60
C GLY A 242 3.27 -10.92 -19.15
N GLY A 243 2.33 -10.00 -18.91
CA GLY A 243 1.99 -9.55 -17.57
C GLY A 243 1.58 -10.70 -16.64
N CYS A 244 1.72 -10.45 -15.35
CA CYS A 244 1.26 -11.32 -14.26
C CYS A 244 -0.28 -11.44 -14.29
N GLY A 245 -0.75 -12.25 -15.23
CA GLY A 245 -2.10 -12.77 -15.38
C GLY A 245 -1.97 -14.24 -15.75
N GLY A 246 -1.39 -15.02 -14.84
CA GLY A 246 -0.90 -16.37 -15.12
C GLY A 246 -1.95 -17.47 -14.90
N GLY A 247 -3.11 -17.38 -15.54
CA GLY A 247 -3.97 -18.54 -15.82
C GLY A 247 -3.38 -19.50 -16.87
N GLY A 248 -2.05 -19.56 -16.98
CA GLY A 248 -1.35 -20.51 -17.82
C GLY A 248 -1.43 -21.86 -17.16
N ARG A 249 -1.99 -22.86 -17.86
CA ARG A 249 -1.86 -24.26 -17.44
C ARG A 249 -0.38 -24.51 -17.18
N VAL A 250 -0.03 -24.89 -15.95
CA VAL A 250 1.28 -25.48 -15.67
C VAL A 250 1.43 -26.59 -16.70
N GLN A 251 2.38 -26.45 -17.61
CA GLN A 251 2.60 -27.48 -18.62
C GLN A 251 2.90 -28.79 -17.87
N PRO A 252 2.33 -29.93 -18.33
CA PRO A 252 2.66 -31.22 -17.76
C PRO A 252 4.18 -31.34 -17.69
N LEU A 253 4.70 -31.69 -16.51
CA LEU A 253 6.14 -31.88 -16.33
C LEU A 253 6.61 -32.98 -17.29
N ASP A 254 7.76 -32.80 -17.93
CA ASP A 254 8.35 -33.87 -18.74
C ASP A 254 8.47 -35.15 -17.87
N PRO A 255 7.93 -36.30 -18.28
CA PRO A 255 7.98 -37.53 -17.50
C PRO A 255 9.40 -37.96 -17.10
N LYS A 256 10.43 -37.58 -17.87
CA LYS A 256 11.83 -37.83 -17.51
C LYS A 256 12.25 -36.98 -16.31
N VAL A 257 11.89 -35.69 -16.33
CA VAL A 257 12.18 -34.76 -15.24
C VAL A 257 11.40 -35.13 -13.99
N GLU A 258 10.13 -35.55 -14.12
CA GLU A 258 9.36 -36.06 -12.97
C GLU A 258 10.03 -37.28 -12.33
N LYS A 259 10.46 -38.24 -13.15
CA LYS A 259 11.14 -39.45 -12.67
C LYS A 259 12.48 -39.14 -12.01
N GLU A 260 13.25 -38.23 -12.60
CA GLU A 260 14.55 -37.79 -12.08
C GLU A 260 14.39 -37.05 -10.74
N ALA A 261 13.49 -36.06 -10.68
CA ALA A 261 13.20 -35.30 -9.46
C ALA A 261 12.76 -36.22 -8.32
N ARG A 262 11.89 -37.21 -8.63
CA ARG A 262 11.44 -38.21 -7.67
C ARG A 262 12.60 -39.07 -7.15
N ALA A 263 13.47 -39.55 -8.05
CA ALA A 263 14.59 -40.39 -7.67
C ALA A 263 15.60 -39.63 -6.79
N LYS A 264 15.93 -38.39 -7.15
CA LYS A 264 16.85 -37.53 -6.39
C LYS A 264 16.32 -37.17 -5.01
N ALA A 265 15.03 -36.89 -4.90
CA ALA A 265 14.37 -36.61 -3.63
C ALA A 265 14.42 -37.82 -2.69
N LEU A 266 14.13 -39.02 -3.21
CA LEU A 266 14.23 -40.26 -2.43
C LEU A 266 15.67 -40.57 -2.02
N GLU A 267 16.64 -40.44 -2.94
CA GLU A 267 18.07 -40.62 -2.65
C GLU A 267 18.54 -39.67 -1.53
N TYR A 268 18.15 -38.39 -1.61
CA TYR A 268 18.42 -37.40 -0.57
C TYR A 268 17.83 -37.81 0.79
N TYR A 269 16.57 -38.24 0.79
CA TYR A 269 15.87 -38.63 2.01
C TYR A 269 16.46 -39.89 2.66
N GLU A 270 16.75 -40.93 1.86
CA GLU A 270 17.38 -42.17 2.35
C GLU A 270 18.77 -41.88 2.93
N LYS A 271 19.57 -41.03 2.27
CA LYS A 271 20.89 -40.63 2.77
C LYS A 271 20.81 -39.84 4.07
N LYS A 272 19.79 -39.01 4.25
CA LYS A 272 19.62 -38.16 5.42
C LYS A 272 19.06 -38.92 6.64
N THR A 273 18.17 -39.88 6.40
CA THR A 273 17.40 -40.53 7.48
C THR A 273 17.75 -41.99 7.70
N GLU A 274 18.52 -42.61 6.79
CA GLU A 274 18.80 -44.06 6.73
C GLU A 274 17.54 -44.94 6.62
N LYS A 275 16.36 -44.34 6.41
CA LYS A 275 15.08 -45.03 6.23
C LYS A 275 14.84 -45.29 4.74
N LYS A 276 14.29 -46.46 4.42
CA LYS A 276 13.89 -46.85 3.06
C LYS A 276 12.37 -46.99 2.96
N GLY A 277 11.86 -46.87 1.74
CA GLY A 277 10.45 -47.16 1.44
C GLY A 277 9.49 -45.97 1.58
N ALA A 278 10.01 -44.75 1.73
CA ALA A 278 9.20 -43.54 1.60
C ALA A 278 8.68 -43.37 0.16
N ASN A 279 7.52 -42.73 0.01
CA ASN A 279 7.00 -42.35 -1.30
C ASN A 279 7.32 -40.88 -1.59
N ALA A 280 7.25 -40.46 -2.84
CA ALA A 280 7.49 -39.09 -3.25
C ALA A 280 6.43 -38.63 -4.26
N LYS A 281 5.84 -37.46 -4.02
CA LYS A 281 4.90 -36.79 -4.91
C LYS A 281 5.57 -35.57 -5.53
N VAL A 282 5.62 -35.53 -6.86
CA VAL A 282 6.19 -34.41 -7.61
C VAL A 282 5.08 -33.46 -8.03
N THR A 283 5.22 -32.19 -7.71
CA THR A 283 4.28 -31.12 -8.08
C THR A 283 5.01 -30.05 -8.87
N ASN A 284 4.56 -29.77 -10.09
CA ASN A 284 5.05 -28.65 -10.87
C ASN A 284 4.20 -27.40 -10.53
N PHE A 285 4.84 -26.34 -10.05
CA PHE A 285 4.18 -25.06 -9.77
C PHE A 285 4.39 -24.03 -10.90
N GLY A 286 4.99 -24.45 -12.02
CA GLY A 286 5.33 -23.59 -13.15
C GLY A 286 6.63 -22.81 -12.94
N CYS A 287 6.89 -22.30 -11.73
CA CYS A 287 8.11 -21.58 -11.38
C CYS A 287 9.19 -22.46 -10.71
N HIS A 288 8.80 -23.57 -10.10
CA HIS A 288 9.70 -24.57 -9.53
C HIS A 288 9.01 -25.94 -9.48
N ILE A 289 9.81 -26.98 -9.33
CA ILE A 289 9.33 -28.34 -9.08
C ILE A 289 9.51 -28.60 -7.59
N GLN A 290 8.42 -28.99 -6.91
CA GLN A 290 8.46 -29.44 -5.52
C GLN A 290 8.30 -30.95 -5.47
N VAL A 291 9.04 -31.60 -4.58
CA VAL A 291 8.93 -33.03 -4.31
C VAL A 291 8.64 -33.22 -2.82
N ASP A 292 7.45 -33.72 -2.52
CA ASP A 292 7.01 -34.02 -1.17
C ASP A 292 7.29 -35.49 -0.85
N ILE A 293 8.11 -35.75 0.18
CA ILE A 293 8.34 -37.08 0.73
C ILE A 293 7.18 -37.45 1.64
N ILE A 294 6.56 -38.61 1.41
CA ILE A 294 5.37 -39.09 2.09
C ILE A 294 5.68 -40.40 2.83
N GLU A 295 5.49 -40.39 4.15
CA GLU A 295 5.49 -41.57 5.02
C GLU A 295 4.14 -41.67 5.74
N ASP A 296 3.57 -42.87 5.81
CA ASP A 296 2.27 -43.12 6.46
C ASP A 296 1.15 -42.15 6.04
N GLY A 297 1.17 -41.75 4.76
CA GLY A 297 0.20 -40.81 4.17
C GLY A 297 0.40 -39.34 4.55
N LYS A 298 1.49 -38.99 5.25
CA LYS A 298 1.83 -37.61 5.65
C LYS A 298 3.10 -37.13 4.96
N VAL A 299 3.11 -35.85 4.58
CA VAL A 299 4.34 -35.20 4.08
C VAL A 299 5.30 -35.00 5.25
N VAL A 300 6.49 -35.59 5.16
CA VAL A 300 7.53 -35.52 6.20
C VAL A 300 8.67 -34.57 5.83
N VAL A 301 8.91 -34.35 4.53
CA VAL A 301 9.93 -33.43 3.99
C VAL A 301 9.41 -32.88 2.66
N SER A 302 9.64 -31.60 2.38
CA SER A 302 9.38 -30.98 1.09
C SER A 302 10.68 -30.45 0.51
N LEU A 303 10.96 -30.80 -0.74
CA LEU A 303 12.18 -30.46 -1.46
C LEU A 303 11.86 -29.66 -2.72
N THR A 304 12.71 -28.74 -3.12
CA THR A 304 12.70 -28.15 -4.47
C THR A 304 13.70 -28.89 -5.35
N TYR A 305 13.32 -29.18 -6.59
CA TYR A 305 14.21 -29.75 -7.61
C TYR A 305 14.60 -28.69 -8.64
N ARG A 306 15.91 -28.52 -8.87
CA ARG A 306 16.48 -27.62 -9.87
C ARG A 306 17.75 -28.24 -10.47
N GLU A 307 17.80 -28.32 -11.81
CA GLU A 307 19.01 -28.71 -12.57
C GLU A 307 19.70 -30.01 -12.10
N GLY A 308 18.92 -31.03 -11.70
CA GLY A 308 19.46 -32.33 -11.25
C GLY A 308 19.74 -32.42 -9.75
N GLU A 309 19.53 -31.34 -9.00
CA GLU A 309 19.73 -31.26 -7.56
C GLU A 309 18.42 -31.05 -6.80
N VAL A 310 18.39 -31.49 -5.53
CA VAL A 310 17.28 -31.25 -4.60
C VAL A 310 17.74 -30.50 -3.36
N GLN A 311 16.91 -29.60 -2.86
CA GLN A 311 17.17 -28.79 -1.66
C GLN A 311 15.91 -28.70 -0.80
N GLU A 312 16.04 -28.68 0.52
CA GLU A 312 14.90 -28.49 1.44
C GLU A 312 14.33 -27.07 1.33
N ILE A 313 13.01 -26.97 1.47
CA ILE A 313 12.24 -25.71 1.49
C ILE A 313 11.75 -25.45 2.91
#